data_AF-A0A1I2VQ33-F1
#
_entry.id   AF-A0A1I2VQ33-F1
#
_cell.length_a   1.000
_cell.length_b   1.000
_cell.length_c   1.000
_cell.angle_alpha   90.00
_cell.angle_beta   90.00
_cell.angle_gamma   90.00
#
_symmetry.space_group_name_H-M   'P 1'
#
loop_
_entity.id
_entity.type
_entity.pdbx_description
1 polymer ?
#
loop_
_entity_poly.entity_id
_entity_poly.type
_entity_poly.pdbx_seq_one_letter_code
_entity_poly.pdbx_strand_id
1 'polypeptide(L)'
;MIYLFSLLALTLNPFVWMKKYKSRTFLFAQATRVIAGLIVLFLLSYVGLIDHTWQAFLSYGSLFWGIFLLIDVLYAKERLISINLLAGVLLLLFFGYLHVIYPLTVTKAKYNFVAEKTTVVTRDAQSMNEQHIPVVPEKYARYKSEKILGELAHVSYYELGHTSLQKIDGHLYWVTPVDYSGFFKWMKSHRIPGYIRMSAEDENANASFVKKEMRYVPSAYFSENLKRLVRSENKAPILFRPSFEPDESGKPYYVVAYGYYNKLRQIPNIKGVFVVDPKTGKIRSYPMNKLPAFIDQAIPSNVAEQWNAWYGENVHGFWNKIFAQEDIKRPTEWSHSDEVNGVFDHALDLNWFTDFTRPKSGSGAMVGYSMLNTRTGKITYYSGANGLLNGKSAMNVAEKTFKQNKYEAGIPNLYTIYGQETWVVPLMDSNDVLRELMLIHAKNENVYSAEADKRSLFDTYKYAVATKLGGDSTVPTNQALIKKLEGAVTQVYKYQDSESRQTVTQFMIKGSEKIFTVSSGQNPYSVFLKVGDSVSIQYIDTDETVSAVKTFTLQSKK
;
A
#
# COMPACT_ATOMS: atom_id res chain seq x y z
N MET A 1 33.37 14.34 -12.83
CA MET A 1 32.84 14.29 -14.21
C MET A 1 31.58 15.14 -14.40
N ILE A 2 30.49 14.96 -13.63
CA ILE A 2 29.24 15.72 -13.87
C ILE A 2 29.39 17.25 -13.74
N TYR A 3 30.24 17.73 -12.83
CA TYR A 3 30.49 19.17 -12.68
C TYR A 3 31.25 19.80 -13.86
N LEU A 4 31.86 19.01 -14.76
CA LEU A 4 32.43 19.54 -16.01
C LEU A 4 31.36 20.08 -16.94
N PHE A 5 30.11 19.63 -16.80
CA PHE A 5 28.99 20.17 -17.55
C PHE A 5 28.62 21.60 -17.17
N SER A 6 29.17 22.17 -16.09
CA SER A 6 29.02 23.60 -15.81
C SER A 6 29.69 24.46 -16.90
N LEU A 7 30.67 23.92 -17.62
CA LEU A 7 31.30 24.60 -18.75
C LEU A 7 30.32 24.85 -19.90
N LEU A 8 29.21 24.11 -19.97
CA LEU A 8 28.16 24.34 -20.97
C LEU A 8 27.32 25.60 -20.65
N ALA A 9 27.53 26.23 -19.49
CA ALA A 9 27.01 27.55 -19.19
C ALA A 9 27.80 28.68 -19.86
N LEU A 10 29.02 28.41 -20.37
CA LEU A 10 29.81 29.38 -21.11
C LEU A 10 29.12 29.76 -22.42
N THR A 11 29.45 30.95 -22.94
CA THR A 11 29.12 31.29 -24.33
C THR A 11 29.80 30.27 -25.24
N LEU A 12 29.03 29.48 -25.97
CA LEU A 12 29.58 28.45 -26.87
C LEU A 12 29.95 29.02 -28.24
N ASN A 13 29.75 30.32 -28.46
CA ASN A 13 30.03 30.99 -29.73
C ASN A 13 31.52 31.42 -29.83
N PRO A 14 32.32 30.82 -30.74
CA PRO A 14 33.74 31.13 -30.87
C PRO A 14 34.02 32.57 -31.34
N PHE A 15 33.12 33.20 -32.10
CA PHE A 15 33.29 34.58 -32.57
C PHE A 15 33.23 35.59 -31.43
N VAL A 16 32.40 35.32 -30.41
CA VAL A 16 32.35 36.15 -29.21
C VAL A 16 33.68 36.06 -28.46
N TRP A 17 34.25 34.85 -28.34
CA TRP A 17 35.55 34.65 -27.69
C TRP A 17 36.67 35.35 -28.45
N MET A 18 36.77 35.17 -29.77
CA MET A 18 37.83 35.81 -30.58
C MET A 18 37.88 37.34 -30.41
N LYS A 19 36.72 37.98 -30.26
CA LYS A 19 36.62 39.43 -30.14
C LYS A 19 36.72 39.94 -28.70
N LYS A 20 36.22 39.18 -27.72
CA LYS A 20 36.06 39.64 -26.34
C LYS A 20 36.96 38.97 -25.31
N TYR A 21 37.83 38.02 -25.69
CA TYR A 21 38.67 37.29 -24.72
C TYR A 21 39.58 38.17 -23.85
N LYS A 22 40.01 39.34 -24.34
CA LYS A 22 40.81 40.30 -23.55
C LYS A 22 39.97 41.20 -22.64
N SER A 23 38.65 41.22 -22.79
CA SER A 23 37.77 42.07 -21.99
C SER A 23 37.57 41.50 -20.60
N ARG A 24 37.94 42.26 -19.57
CA ARG A 24 37.74 41.87 -18.16
C ARG A 24 36.27 41.64 -17.82
N THR A 25 35.37 42.45 -18.37
CA THR A 25 33.92 42.32 -18.13
C THR A 25 33.36 41.05 -18.77
N PHE A 26 33.86 40.67 -19.95
CA PHE A 26 33.48 39.42 -20.60
C PHE A 26 33.99 38.21 -19.82
N LEU A 27 35.27 38.19 -19.44
CA LEU A 27 35.84 37.10 -18.64
C LEU A 27 35.12 36.94 -17.30
N PHE A 28 34.78 38.06 -16.64
CA PHE A 28 33.98 38.05 -15.42
C PHE A 28 32.58 37.46 -15.66
N ALA A 29 31.89 37.86 -16.73
CA ALA A 29 30.58 37.30 -17.07
C ALA A 29 30.64 35.78 -17.33
N GLN A 30 31.68 35.30 -18.00
CA GLN A 30 31.89 33.87 -18.25
C GLN A 30 32.21 33.10 -16.96
N ALA A 31 33.03 33.67 -16.07
CA ALA A 31 33.30 33.09 -14.75
C ALA A 31 32.01 32.99 -13.92
N THR A 32 31.19 34.04 -13.89
CA THR A 32 29.88 34.06 -13.22
C THR A 32 28.95 32.99 -13.78
N ARG A 33 28.92 32.78 -15.10
CA ARG A 33 28.14 31.71 -15.72
C ARG A 33 28.59 30.32 -15.30
N VAL A 34 29.89 30.06 -15.24
CA VAL A 34 30.42 28.77 -14.76
C VAL A 34 30.05 28.55 -13.29
N ILE A 35 30.18 29.58 -12.45
CA ILE A 35 29.75 29.52 -11.03
C ILE A 35 28.26 29.22 -10.94
N ALA A 36 27.41 29.91 -11.71
CA ALA A 36 25.98 29.64 -11.77
C ALA A 36 25.69 28.20 -12.23
N GLY A 37 26.39 27.71 -13.26
CA GLY A 37 26.30 26.33 -13.71
C GLY A 37 26.71 25.31 -12.64
N LEU A 38 27.77 25.59 -11.88
CA LEU A 38 28.18 24.77 -10.74
C LEU A 38 27.13 24.76 -9.62
N ILE A 39 26.54 25.92 -9.30
CA ILE A 39 25.46 26.03 -8.31
C ILE A 39 24.25 25.21 -8.76
N VAL A 40 23.82 25.35 -10.02
CA VAL A 40 22.70 24.56 -10.57
C VAL A 40 22.98 23.07 -10.47
N LEU A 41 24.16 22.61 -10.91
CA LEU A 41 24.52 21.20 -10.83
C LEU A 41 24.63 20.71 -9.38
N PHE A 42 25.12 21.55 -8.46
CA PHE A 42 25.12 21.25 -7.03
C PHE A 42 23.71 21.11 -6.48
N LEU A 43 22.79 22.02 -6.80
CA LEU A 43 21.40 21.94 -6.39
C LEU A 43 20.72 20.69 -6.96
N LEU A 44 20.91 20.36 -8.24
CA LEU A 44 20.33 19.16 -8.85
C LEU A 44 20.89 17.86 -8.26
N SER A 45 22.21 17.75 -8.10
CA SER A 45 22.88 16.53 -7.66
C SER A 45 22.82 16.32 -6.15
N TYR A 46 23.15 17.36 -5.38
CA TYR A 46 23.20 17.30 -3.93
C TYR A 46 21.81 17.50 -3.33
N VAL A 47 21.09 18.59 -3.67
CA VAL A 47 19.79 18.89 -3.04
C VAL A 47 18.67 18.04 -3.63
N GLY A 48 18.54 18.02 -4.95
CA GLY A 48 17.49 17.28 -5.67
C GLY A 48 17.74 15.78 -5.77
N LEU A 49 18.94 15.30 -5.43
CA LEU A 49 19.33 13.89 -5.51
C LEU A 49 19.02 13.28 -6.88
N ILE A 50 19.24 14.04 -7.96
CA ILE A 50 19.04 13.58 -9.33
C ILE A 50 20.17 12.64 -9.72
N ASP A 51 19.82 11.49 -10.28
CA ASP A 51 20.74 10.45 -10.72
C ASP A 51 21.71 10.96 -11.79
N HIS A 52 22.95 10.47 -11.79
CA HIS A 52 23.98 10.88 -12.72
C HIS A 52 23.91 10.05 -14.01
N THR A 53 22.74 9.99 -14.63
CA THR A 53 22.53 9.34 -15.93
C THR A 53 22.46 10.34 -17.06
N TRP A 54 22.75 9.90 -18.28
CA TRP A 54 22.58 10.75 -19.47
C TRP A 54 21.12 11.17 -19.67
N GLN A 55 20.14 10.35 -19.25
CA GLN A 55 18.72 10.68 -19.34
C GLN A 55 18.35 11.83 -18.38
N ALA A 56 18.84 11.78 -17.14
CA ALA A 56 18.66 12.88 -16.18
C ALA A 56 19.28 14.16 -16.72
N PHE A 57 20.49 14.05 -17.23
CA PHE A 57 21.21 15.15 -17.81
C PHE A 57 20.48 15.77 -19.01
N LEU A 58 19.95 14.96 -19.93
CA LEU A 58 19.18 15.45 -21.07
C LEU A 58 17.84 16.09 -20.62
N SER A 59 17.14 15.45 -19.69
CA SER A 59 15.85 15.91 -19.19
C SER A 59 15.97 17.24 -18.45
N TYR A 60 16.88 17.36 -17.47
CA TYR A 60 16.98 18.57 -16.66
C TYR A 60 17.98 19.59 -17.24
N GLY A 61 19.04 19.13 -17.91
CA GLY A 61 20.07 19.99 -18.48
C GLY A 61 19.58 20.80 -19.68
N SER A 62 18.64 20.27 -20.47
CA SER A 62 18.02 21.01 -21.59
C SER A 62 17.40 22.34 -21.15
N LEU A 63 16.73 22.38 -19.99
CA LEU A 63 16.18 23.62 -19.43
C LEU A 63 17.27 24.67 -19.17
N PHE A 64 18.29 24.31 -18.40
CA PHE A 64 19.31 25.27 -17.97
C PHE A 64 20.22 25.70 -19.11
N TRP A 65 20.59 24.78 -20.01
CA TRP A 65 21.37 25.14 -21.18
C TRP A 65 20.60 25.99 -22.17
N GLY A 66 19.30 25.71 -22.33
CA GLY A 66 18.41 26.58 -23.10
C GLY A 66 18.46 28.01 -22.60
N ILE A 67 18.35 28.20 -21.29
CA ILE A 67 18.45 29.52 -20.63
C ILE A 67 19.83 30.16 -20.86
N PHE A 68 20.93 29.43 -20.66
CA PHE A 68 22.28 29.98 -20.88
C PHE A 68 22.50 30.41 -22.33
N LEU A 69 22.04 29.63 -23.31
CA LEU A 69 22.12 30.02 -24.72
C LEU A 69 21.28 31.26 -25.04
N LEU A 70 20.10 31.42 -24.43
CA LEU A 70 19.29 32.64 -24.59
C LEU A 70 19.95 33.88 -24.01
N ILE A 71 20.71 33.76 -22.91
CA ILE A 71 21.48 34.87 -22.34
C ILE A 71 22.57 35.37 -23.31
N ASP A 72 22.97 34.59 -24.33
CA ASP A 72 23.89 35.08 -25.36
C ASP A 72 23.29 36.22 -26.22
N VAL A 73 22.00 36.56 -26.06
CA VAL A 73 21.38 37.78 -26.63
C VAL A 73 22.14 39.05 -26.26
N LEU A 74 22.83 39.06 -25.11
CA LEU A 74 23.73 40.16 -24.69
C LEU A 74 24.86 40.44 -25.70
N TYR A 75 25.13 39.48 -26.60
CA TYR A 75 26.14 39.56 -27.64
C TYR A 75 25.52 39.69 -29.05
N ALA A 76 24.24 40.06 -29.19
CA ALA A 76 23.48 40.06 -30.46
C ALA A 76 24.16 40.67 -31.70
N LYS A 77 25.15 41.56 -31.51
CA LYS A 77 25.94 42.16 -32.61
C LYS A 77 27.00 41.21 -33.20
N GLU A 78 27.28 40.07 -32.56
CA GLU A 78 28.28 39.10 -33.01
C GLU A 78 27.70 38.04 -33.94
N ARG A 79 28.54 37.46 -34.81
CA ARG A 79 28.14 36.42 -35.77
C ARG A 79 27.63 35.17 -35.05
N LEU A 80 26.68 34.45 -35.66
CA LEU A 80 26.09 33.19 -35.18
C LEU A 80 25.31 33.24 -33.85
N ILE A 81 25.04 34.43 -33.28
CA ILE A 81 24.21 34.53 -32.07
C ILE A 81 22.78 34.07 -32.31
N SER A 82 22.21 34.35 -33.49
CA SER A 82 20.89 33.84 -33.87
C SER A 82 20.80 32.31 -33.82
N ILE A 83 21.88 31.59 -34.12
CA ILE A 83 21.96 30.13 -34.00
C ILE A 83 21.92 29.70 -32.53
N ASN A 84 22.68 30.36 -31.64
CA ASN A 84 22.64 30.08 -30.21
C ASN A 84 21.24 30.35 -29.63
N LEU A 85 20.61 31.47 -30.00
CA LEU A 85 19.26 31.79 -29.55
C LEU A 85 18.25 30.74 -30.03
N LEU A 86 18.31 30.35 -31.30
CA LEU A 86 17.46 29.30 -31.86
C LEU A 86 17.67 27.96 -31.13
N ALA A 87 18.93 27.56 -30.93
CA ALA A 87 19.25 26.35 -30.17
C ALA A 87 18.73 26.43 -28.72
N GLY A 88 18.82 27.60 -28.10
CA GLY A 88 18.26 27.86 -26.77
C GLY A 88 16.74 27.66 -26.72
N VAL A 89 16.01 28.25 -27.68
CA VAL A 89 14.55 28.05 -27.82
C VAL A 89 14.22 26.58 -28.06
N LEU A 90 14.94 25.91 -28.96
CA LEU A 90 14.71 24.49 -29.25
C LEU A 90 14.94 23.59 -28.03
N LEU A 91 15.94 23.88 -27.19
CA LEU A 91 16.17 23.16 -25.94
C LEU A 91 15.04 23.38 -24.92
N LEU A 92 14.49 24.59 -24.82
CA LEU A 92 13.34 24.86 -23.96
C LEU A 92 12.06 24.18 -24.47
N LEU A 93 11.84 24.19 -25.79
CA LEU A 93 10.74 23.45 -26.41
C LEU A 93 10.91 21.94 -26.21
N PHE A 94 12.13 21.43 -26.33
CA PHE A 94 12.44 20.02 -26.06
C PHE A 94 12.22 19.65 -24.59
N PHE A 95 12.62 20.52 -23.65
CA PHE A 95 12.30 20.36 -22.23
C PHE A 95 10.78 20.30 -22.02
N GLY A 96 10.03 21.25 -22.58
CA GLY A 96 8.56 21.28 -22.52
C GLY A 96 7.95 20.01 -23.13
N TYR A 97 8.46 19.55 -24.26
CA TYR A 97 8.04 18.30 -24.89
C TYR A 97 8.27 17.10 -23.96
N LEU A 98 9.46 16.94 -23.38
CA LEU A 98 9.78 15.80 -22.51
C LEU A 98 8.93 15.74 -21.24
N HIS A 99 8.57 16.89 -20.67
CA HIS A 99 7.84 16.97 -19.41
C HIS A 99 6.31 17.06 -19.55
N VAL A 100 5.80 17.52 -20.70
CA VAL A 100 4.36 17.73 -20.91
C VAL A 100 3.79 16.78 -21.97
N ILE A 101 4.39 16.72 -23.16
CA ILE A 101 3.80 16.01 -24.31
C ILE A 101 4.22 14.54 -24.31
N TYR A 102 5.51 14.26 -24.15
CA TYR A 102 6.08 12.92 -24.22
C TYR A 102 5.46 11.92 -23.21
N PRO A 103 5.15 12.29 -21.94
CA PRO A 103 4.46 11.40 -21.00
C PRO A 103 3.10 10.88 -21.51
N LEU A 104 2.41 11.67 -22.36
CA LEU A 104 1.14 11.32 -22.98
C LEU A 104 1.33 10.32 -24.12
N THR A 105 2.40 10.49 -24.91
CA THR A 105 2.72 9.61 -26.04
C THR A 105 3.14 8.20 -25.62
N VAL A 106 3.63 8.03 -24.39
CA VAL A 106 4.13 6.74 -23.88
C VAL A 106 3.12 5.96 -23.04
N THR A 107 1.85 6.37 -23.00
CA THR A 107 0.76 5.69 -22.27
C THR A 107 0.69 4.19 -22.59
N LYS A 108 0.67 3.80 -23.86
CA LYS A 108 0.67 2.38 -24.26
C LYS A 108 1.92 1.63 -23.79
N ALA A 109 3.09 2.28 -23.78
CA ALA A 109 4.32 1.67 -23.28
C ALA A 109 4.29 1.49 -21.75
N LYS A 110 3.69 2.42 -21.00
CA LYS A 110 3.44 2.30 -19.56
C LYS A 110 2.52 1.12 -19.26
N TYR A 111 1.42 0.98 -20.02
CA TYR A 111 0.52 -0.17 -19.91
C TYR A 111 1.26 -1.48 -20.18
N ASN A 112 1.95 -1.61 -21.32
CA ASN A 112 2.66 -2.84 -21.68
C ASN A 112 3.70 -3.24 -20.63
N PHE A 113 4.45 -2.27 -20.09
CA PHE A 113 5.45 -2.53 -19.04
C PHE A 113 4.86 -3.21 -17.80
N VAL A 114 3.64 -2.81 -17.41
CA VAL A 114 2.96 -3.40 -16.26
C VAL A 114 2.26 -4.70 -16.66
N ALA A 115 1.60 -4.74 -17.82
CA ALA A 115 0.92 -5.93 -18.33
C ALA A 115 1.86 -7.14 -18.48
N GLU A 116 3.13 -6.94 -18.88
CA GLU A 116 4.15 -8.00 -18.91
C GLU A 116 4.45 -8.63 -17.54
N LYS A 117 4.12 -7.94 -16.45
CA LYS A 117 4.29 -8.38 -15.06
C LYS A 117 3.00 -8.90 -14.43
N THR A 118 1.88 -8.70 -15.12
CA THR A 118 0.55 -9.00 -14.60
C THR A 118 0.09 -10.38 -15.04
N THR A 119 -0.31 -11.19 -14.08
CA THR A 119 -1.05 -12.43 -14.29
C THR A 119 -2.51 -12.20 -13.95
N VAL A 120 -3.42 -12.55 -14.85
CA VAL A 120 -4.86 -12.44 -14.61
C VAL A 120 -5.37 -13.78 -14.09
N VAL A 121 -6.08 -13.74 -12.96
CA VAL A 121 -6.67 -14.91 -12.31
C VAL A 121 -8.13 -14.63 -12.04
N THR A 122 -8.98 -15.66 -12.04
CA THR A 122 -10.41 -15.50 -11.77
C THR A 122 -10.66 -15.19 -10.29
N ARG A 123 -10.17 -16.03 -9.37
CA ARG A 123 -10.33 -15.82 -7.93
C ARG A 123 -9.10 -16.30 -7.17
N ASP A 124 -8.94 -15.84 -5.94
CA ASP A 124 -8.01 -16.48 -5.02
C ASP A 124 -8.53 -17.88 -4.65
N ALA A 125 -7.64 -18.86 -4.69
CA ALA A 125 -7.97 -20.24 -4.39
C ALA A 125 -7.80 -20.57 -2.91
N GLN A 126 -7.07 -19.74 -2.15
CA GLN A 126 -6.68 -20.06 -0.78
C GLN A 126 -7.25 -19.06 0.20
N SER A 127 -7.75 -19.57 1.33
CA SER A 127 -8.19 -18.72 2.42
C SER A 127 -7.02 -18.29 3.27
N MET A 128 -7.05 -17.06 3.75
CA MET A 128 -6.08 -16.51 4.69
C MET A 128 -6.28 -17.14 6.08
N ASN A 129 -5.19 -17.36 6.81
CA ASN A 129 -5.24 -17.76 8.21
C ASN A 129 -5.71 -16.56 9.05
N GLU A 130 -6.81 -16.74 9.81
CA GLU A 130 -7.40 -15.74 10.70
C GLU A 130 -6.35 -15.09 11.63
N GLN A 131 -5.40 -15.88 12.13
CA GLN A 131 -4.34 -15.41 13.02
C GLN A 131 -3.52 -14.28 12.38
N HIS A 132 -3.17 -14.42 11.11
CA HIS A 132 -2.28 -13.50 10.39
C HIS A 132 -3.01 -12.40 9.62
N ILE A 133 -4.31 -12.23 9.86
CA ILE A 133 -5.05 -11.07 9.33
C ILE A 133 -4.78 -9.87 10.25
N PRO A 134 -4.19 -8.77 9.75
CA PRO A 134 -4.04 -7.55 10.52
C PRO A 134 -5.41 -6.94 10.83
N VAL A 135 -5.66 -6.68 12.11
CA VAL A 135 -6.88 -6.02 12.60
C VAL A 135 -6.60 -4.64 13.21
N VAL A 136 -5.33 -4.38 13.55
CA VAL A 136 -4.90 -3.09 14.08
C VAL A 136 -4.63 -2.14 12.90
N PRO A 137 -5.38 -1.04 12.74
CA PRO A 137 -5.09 -0.07 11.68
C PRO A 137 -3.83 0.74 11.99
N GLU A 138 -3.14 1.20 10.93
CA GLU A 138 -1.90 2.00 11.04
C GLU A 138 -2.09 3.23 11.94
N LYS A 139 -3.21 3.95 11.80
CA LYS A 139 -3.52 5.13 12.60
C LYS A 139 -3.56 4.83 14.10
N TYR A 140 -4.18 3.72 14.51
CA TYR A 140 -4.23 3.30 15.91
C TYR A 140 -2.84 2.87 16.42
N ALA A 141 -2.07 2.17 15.58
CA ALA A 141 -0.68 1.83 15.91
C ALA A 141 0.18 3.08 16.08
N ARG A 142 -0.01 4.09 15.23
CA ARG A 142 0.64 5.40 15.32
C ARG A 142 0.22 6.14 16.59
N TYR A 143 -1.07 6.15 16.94
CA TYR A 143 -1.58 6.72 18.19
C TYR A 143 -0.92 6.10 19.43
N LYS A 144 -0.82 4.77 19.48
CA LYS A 144 -0.11 4.06 20.57
C LYS A 144 1.38 4.38 20.57
N SER A 145 2.00 4.53 19.40
CA SER A 145 3.40 4.90 19.27
C SER A 145 3.68 6.32 19.74
N GLU A 146 2.78 7.28 19.53
CA GLU A 146 2.91 8.66 20.04
C GLU A 146 2.96 8.67 21.58
N LYS A 147 2.20 7.80 22.25
CA LYS A 147 2.25 7.66 23.71
C LYS A 147 3.63 7.19 24.18
N ILE A 148 4.19 6.15 23.53
CA ILE A 148 5.51 5.63 23.85
C ILE A 148 6.61 6.67 23.53
N LEU A 149 6.47 7.44 22.46
CA LEU A 149 7.38 8.54 22.14
C LEU A 149 7.38 9.61 23.25
N GLY A 150 6.20 9.91 23.82
CA GLY A 150 6.00 10.83 24.94
C GLY A 150 6.77 10.46 26.22
N GLU A 151 7.08 9.18 26.41
CA GLU A 151 7.81 8.67 27.57
C GLU A 151 9.34 8.80 27.41
N LEU A 152 9.84 9.14 26.20
CA LEU A 152 11.27 9.25 25.96
C LEU A 152 11.87 10.54 26.53
N ALA A 153 13.10 10.42 27.03
CA ALA A 153 13.89 11.59 27.39
C ALA A 153 14.13 12.49 26.17
N HIS A 154 14.02 13.82 26.38
CA HIS A 154 14.16 14.83 25.33
C HIS A 154 13.19 14.66 24.16
N VAL A 155 11.95 14.21 24.41
CA VAL A 155 10.88 14.03 23.40
C VAL A 155 10.77 15.17 22.38
N SER A 156 10.99 16.43 22.79
CA SER A 156 10.96 17.59 21.90
C SER A 156 11.98 17.57 20.74
N TYR A 157 12.90 16.61 20.71
CA TYR A 157 13.90 16.43 19.66
C TYR A 157 13.46 15.48 18.56
N TYR A 158 12.38 14.75 18.81
CA TYR A 158 11.98 13.58 18.04
C TYR A 158 10.54 13.68 17.58
N GLU A 159 10.23 12.96 16.52
CA GLU A 159 8.90 12.71 15.99
C GLU A 159 8.82 11.26 15.48
N LEU A 160 7.61 10.79 15.19
CA LEU A 160 7.43 9.50 14.54
C LEU A 160 7.69 9.61 13.04
N GLY A 161 8.57 8.75 12.54
CA GLY A 161 8.79 8.57 11.11
C GLY A 161 7.66 7.78 10.45
N HIS A 162 7.91 7.29 9.23
CA HIS A 162 6.94 6.52 8.47
C HIS A 162 6.69 5.12 9.08
N THR A 163 5.44 4.81 9.43
CA THR A 163 5.05 3.49 9.93
C THR A 163 4.97 2.49 8.78
N SER A 164 5.40 1.26 8.98
CA SER A 164 5.37 0.21 7.95
C SER A 164 4.92 -1.12 8.54
N LEU A 165 4.16 -1.88 7.75
CA LEU A 165 3.73 -3.23 8.11
C LEU A 165 4.80 -4.23 7.67
N GLN A 166 5.23 -5.09 8.59
CA GLN A 166 6.31 -6.06 8.36
C GLN A 166 6.04 -7.37 9.06
N LYS A 167 6.62 -8.44 8.53
CA LYS A 167 6.72 -9.74 9.17
C LYS A 167 8.02 -9.79 9.97
N ILE A 168 7.90 -9.99 11.27
CA ILE A 168 9.03 -10.21 12.18
C ILE A 168 8.70 -11.44 13.02
N ASP A 169 9.56 -12.46 12.95
CA ASP A 169 9.48 -13.74 13.64
C ASP A 169 8.17 -14.47 13.38
N GLY A 170 7.70 -14.43 12.12
CA GLY A 170 6.45 -15.06 11.69
C GLY A 170 5.17 -14.30 12.08
N HIS A 171 5.28 -13.16 12.74
CA HIS A 171 4.15 -12.32 13.15
C HIS A 171 4.18 -10.96 12.47
N LEU A 172 3.00 -10.37 12.27
CA LEU A 172 2.88 -9.07 11.63
C LEU A 172 2.95 -7.92 12.66
N TYR A 173 3.84 -6.96 12.40
CA TYR A 173 4.05 -5.79 13.24
C TYR A 173 3.96 -4.49 12.44
N TRP A 174 3.37 -3.49 13.06
CA TRP A 174 3.60 -2.10 12.70
C TRP A 174 4.91 -1.64 13.31
N VAL A 175 5.81 -1.13 12.47
CA VAL A 175 7.12 -0.63 12.89
C VAL A 175 7.25 0.83 12.49
N THR A 176 7.58 1.67 13.47
CA THR A 176 7.71 3.12 13.31
C THR A 176 9.08 3.57 13.80
N PRO A 177 10.00 4.00 12.93
CA PRO A 177 11.27 4.60 13.37
C PRO A 177 11.00 5.91 14.08
N VAL A 178 11.82 6.23 15.08
CA VAL A 178 11.88 7.60 15.59
C VAL A 178 12.69 8.43 14.59
N ASP A 179 12.25 9.64 14.29
CA ASP A 179 12.91 10.60 13.42
C ASP A 179 13.22 11.90 14.19
N TYR A 180 14.07 12.74 13.64
CA TYR A 180 14.36 14.08 14.17
C TYR A 180 13.26 15.07 13.78
N SER A 181 12.74 15.83 14.73
CA SER A 181 11.70 16.84 14.48
C SER A 181 12.21 18.15 13.85
N GLY A 182 13.51 18.25 13.56
CA GLY A 182 14.06 19.37 12.79
C GLY A 182 15.56 19.58 12.92
N PHE A 183 16.09 20.56 12.18
CA PHE A 183 17.52 20.82 12.02
C PHE A 183 18.26 21.09 13.34
N PHE A 184 17.78 22.02 14.15
CA PHE A 184 18.41 22.34 15.43
C PHE A 184 18.30 21.19 16.44
N LYS A 185 17.27 20.34 16.30
CA LYS A 185 17.06 19.17 17.14
C LYS A 185 18.05 18.06 16.77
N TRP A 186 18.21 17.80 15.48
CA TRP A 186 19.26 16.94 14.92
C TRP A 186 20.66 17.38 15.39
N MET A 187 20.97 18.67 15.31
CA MET A 187 22.27 19.23 15.73
C MET A 187 22.53 19.06 17.23
N LYS A 188 21.49 19.05 18.08
CA LYS A 188 21.64 18.87 19.54
C LYS A 188 21.69 17.41 19.97
N SER A 189 20.85 16.58 19.35
CA SER A 189 20.69 15.16 19.72
C SER A 189 21.83 14.30 19.18
N HIS A 190 22.27 14.55 17.94
CA HIS A 190 23.24 13.75 17.17
C HIS A 190 22.89 12.26 16.95
N ARG A 191 21.94 11.67 17.70
CA ARG A 191 21.52 10.27 17.58
C ARG A 191 20.06 10.05 17.93
N ILE A 192 19.39 9.23 17.14
CA ILE A 192 18.04 8.77 17.41
C ILE A 192 18.08 7.55 18.33
N PRO A 193 17.21 7.45 19.34
CA PRO A 193 17.34 6.43 20.39
C PRO A 193 16.87 5.03 19.98
N GLY A 194 16.03 4.90 18.94
CA GLY A 194 15.42 3.62 18.58
C GLY A 194 14.22 3.75 17.65
N TYR A 195 13.37 2.74 17.71
CA TYR A 195 12.11 2.67 16.98
C TYR A 195 11.03 2.04 17.88
N ILE A 196 9.78 2.18 17.48
CA ILE A 196 8.62 1.62 18.17
C ILE A 196 8.04 0.49 17.31
N ARG A 197 7.58 -0.58 17.95
CA ARG A 197 6.85 -1.67 17.29
C ARG A 197 5.57 -1.99 18.04
N MET A 198 4.52 -2.36 17.31
CA MET A 198 3.24 -2.81 17.84
C MET A 198 2.71 -3.96 17.00
N SER A 199 2.04 -4.94 17.62
CA SER A 199 1.39 -6.02 16.87
C SER A 199 0.36 -5.45 15.89
N ALA A 200 0.36 -5.97 14.67
CA ALA A 200 -0.72 -5.69 13.71
C ALA A 200 -1.87 -6.70 13.85
N GLU A 201 -1.62 -7.85 14.47
CA GLU A 201 -2.52 -9.00 14.57
C GLU A 201 -3.40 -9.01 15.83
N ASP A 202 -2.99 -8.28 16.88
CA ASP A 202 -3.61 -8.27 18.21
C ASP A 202 -3.94 -6.84 18.65
N GLU A 203 -5.23 -6.54 18.73
CA GLU A 203 -5.80 -5.26 19.14
C GLU A 203 -5.51 -4.87 20.60
N ASN A 204 -5.22 -5.85 21.45
CA ASN A 204 -4.94 -5.66 22.87
C ASN A 204 -3.44 -5.46 23.15
N ALA A 205 -2.58 -5.74 22.17
CA ALA A 205 -1.15 -5.56 22.31
C ALA A 205 -0.77 -4.08 22.51
N ASN A 206 0.22 -3.83 23.36
CA ASN A 206 0.78 -2.50 23.52
C ASN A 206 1.96 -2.26 22.57
N ALA A 207 2.14 -0.99 22.19
CA ALA A 207 3.36 -0.55 21.52
C ALA A 207 4.56 -0.68 22.47
N SER A 208 5.71 -1.05 21.91
CA SER A 208 6.96 -1.25 22.67
C SER A 208 8.12 -0.50 22.02
N PHE A 209 8.93 0.16 22.84
CA PHE A 209 10.13 0.86 22.37
C PHE A 209 11.32 -0.10 22.28
N VAL A 210 11.98 -0.12 21.13
CA VAL A 210 13.19 -0.91 20.88
C VAL A 210 14.38 0.04 20.82
N LYS A 211 15.20 0.02 21.89
CA LYS A 211 16.37 0.88 22.02
C LYS A 211 17.51 0.43 21.11
N LYS A 212 17.70 1.11 19.98
CA LYS A 212 18.77 0.89 19.01
C LYS A 212 19.19 2.23 18.43
N GLU A 213 20.36 2.72 18.81
CA GLU A 213 20.82 4.02 18.33
C GLU A 213 21.00 4.06 16.81
N MET A 214 20.50 5.13 16.19
CA MET A 214 20.58 5.39 14.75
C MET A 214 21.14 6.78 14.49
N ARG A 215 21.95 6.90 13.44
CA ARG A 215 22.59 8.15 12.99
C ARG A 215 22.19 8.50 11.56
N TYR A 216 22.16 7.50 10.68
CA TYR A 216 21.87 7.67 9.27
C TYR A 216 20.39 7.39 9.00
N VAL A 217 19.57 8.45 9.05
CA VAL A 217 18.11 8.36 8.96
C VAL A 217 17.56 9.34 7.90
N PRO A 218 16.33 9.16 7.40
CA PRO A 218 15.72 10.05 6.41
C PRO A 218 15.62 11.51 6.86
N SER A 219 15.37 11.75 8.15
CA SER A 219 15.21 13.11 8.72
C SER A 219 16.54 13.80 9.07
N ALA A 220 17.67 13.10 9.00
CA ALA A 220 18.99 13.67 9.26
C ALA A 220 19.43 14.58 8.10
N TYR A 221 20.44 15.41 8.36
CA TYR A 221 20.93 16.41 7.42
C TYR A 221 22.31 16.07 6.86
N PHE A 222 22.63 16.67 5.71
CA PHE A 222 23.91 16.53 5.01
C PHE A 222 24.33 15.06 4.79
N SER A 223 25.55 14.66 5.17
CA SER A 223 26.08 13.31 4.97
C SER A 223 25.42 12.25 5.87
N GLU A 224 24.70 12.66 6.91
CA GLU A 224 23.94 11.75 7.77
C GLU A 224 22.55 11.46 7.20
N ASN A 225 22.06 12.28 6.26
CA ASN A 225 20.83 11.98 5.57
C ASN A 225 20.95 10.66 4.78
N LEU A 226 20.04 9.72 5.06
CA LEU A 226 20.05 8.38 4.48
C LEU A 226 20.20 8.37 2.94
N LYS A 227 19.38 9.14 2.21
CA LYS A 227 19.44 9.13 0.74
C LYS A 227 20.69 9.81 0.21
N ARG A 228 21.19 10.86 0.87
CA ARG A 228 22.46 11.52 0.49
C ARG A 228 23.63 10.57 0.69
N LEU A 229 23.66 9.82 1.78
CA LEU A 229 24.66 8.79 2.03
C LEU A 229 24.66 7.76 0.89
N VAL A 230 23.49 7.17 0.57
CA VAL A 230 23.38 6.18 -0.51
C VAL A 230 23.79 6.78 -1.86
N ARG A 231 23.37 8.01 -2.17
CA ARG A 231 23.76 8.72 -3.39
C ARG A 231 25.24 9.12 -3.40
N SER A 232 25.90 9.22 -2.25
CA SER A 232 27.34 9.54 -2.19
C SER A 232 28.19 8.42 -2.82
N GLU A 233 27.77 7.17 -2.63
CA GLU A 233 28.42 5.97 -3.16
C GLU A 233 27.81 5.48 -4.49
N ASN A 234 26.52 5.73 -4.71
CA ASN A 234 25.76 5.19 -5.86
C ASN A 234 25.20 6.31 -6.74
N LYS A 235 25.99 6.74 -7.73
CA LYS A 235 25.68 7.90 -8.59
C LYS A 235 24.65 7.61 -9.69
N ALA A 236 24.73 6.43 -10.31
CA ALA A 236 23.94 6.10 -11.49
C ALA A 236 22.47 5.73 -11.22
N PRO A 237 22.11 4.93 -10.19
CA PRO A 237 20.74 4.48 -10.02
C PRO A 237 19.84 5.57 -9.42
N ILE A 238 18.55 5.52 -9.78
CA ILE A 238 17.51 6.31 -9.12
C ILE A 238 17.23 5.70 -7.74
N LEU A 239 16.96 6.55 -6.76
CA LEU A 239 16.67 6.14 -5.39
C LEU A 239 15.21 6.44 -5.07
N PHE A 240 14.47 5.44 -4.61
CA PHE A 240 13.07 5.60 -4.26
C PHE A 240 12.88 5.91 -2.77
N ARG A 241 11.63 5.94 -2.29
CA ARG A 241 11.31 6.14 -0.86
C ARG A 241 11.90 4.97 -0.04
N PRO A 242 12.61 5.25 1.07
CA PRO A 242 13.13 4.20 1.93
C PRO A 242 12.00 3.56 2.74
N SER A 243 12.14 2.28 3.04
CA SER A 243 11.40 1.62 4.13
C SER A 243 12.33 1.36 5.31
N PHE A 244 11.78 1.37 6.52
CA PHE A 244 12.53 1.04 7.73
C PHE A 244 12.20 -0.40 8.12
N GLU A 245 13.16 -1.32 7.97
CA GLU A 245 12.91 -2.76 8.12
C GLU A 245 13.89 -3.41 9.10
N PRO A 246 13.54 -3.52 10.40
CA PRO A 246 14.33 -4.30 11.33
C PRO A 246 14.38 -5.77 10.92
N ASP A 247 15.53 -6.42 11.15
CA ASP A 247 15.60 -7.87 11.00
C ASP A 247 14.92 -8.61 12.16
N GLU A 248 14.88 -9.94 12.05
CA GLU A 248 14.29 -10.84 13.07
C GLU A 248 14.89 -10.67 14.48
N SER A 249 16.13 -10.15 14.58
CA SER A 249 16.78 -9.87 15.87
C SER A 249 16.45 -8.49 16.43
N GLY A 250 15.60 -7.72 15.74
CA GLY A 250 15.28 -6.34 16.04
C GLY A 250 16.43 -5.37 15.73
N LYS A 251 17.36 -5.75 14.85
CA LYS A 251 18.41 -4.84 14.40
C LYS A 251 17.85 -3.95 13.28
N PRO A 252 17.91 -2.61 13.41
CA PRO A 252 17.30 -1.72 12.44
C PRO A 252 18.07 -1.70 11.11
N TYR A 253 17.34 -1.66 10.01
CA TYR A 253 17.87 -1.35 8.69
C TYR A 253 16.95 -0.36 7.96
N TYR A 254 17.52 0.44 7.06
CA TYR A 254 16.73 1.10 6.03
C TYR A 254 16.95 0.44 4.68
N VAL A 255 15.86 0.15 3.99
CA VAL A 255 15.82 -0.46 2.67
C VAL A 255 15.50 0.64 1.67
N VAL A 256 16.48 1.01 0.84
CA VAL A 256 16.31 2.03 -0.21
C VAL A 256 16.22 1.33 -1.55
N ALA A 257 15.02 1.21 -2.11
CA ALA A 257 14.85 0.66 -3.45
C ALA A 257 15.61 1.50 -4.48
N TYR A 258 16.19 0.83 -5.48
CA TYR A 258 16.91 1.46 -6.58
C TYR A 258 16.50 0.88 -7.94
N GLY A 259 16.70 1.69 -8.98
CA GLY A 259 16.35 1.28 -10.34
C GLY A 259 16.93 2.17 -11.42
N TYR A 260 16.33 2.09 -12.60
CA TYR A 260 16.64 2.95 -13.75
C TYR A 260 15.37 3.32 -14.49
N TYR A 261 15.42 4.44 -15.19
CA TYR A 261 14.34 4.84 -16.06
C TYR A 261 14.45 4.22 -17.45
N ASN A 262 13.31 3.75 -17.95
CA ASN A 262 13.06 3.45 -19.34
C ASN A 262 12.33 4.62 -20.01
N LYS A 263 12.40 4.67 -21.34
CA LYS A 263 11.71 5.66 -22.18
C LYS A 263 11.94 7.09 -21.68
N LEU A 264 13.19 7.58 -21.62
CA LEU A 264 13.54 8.95 -21.20
C LEU A 264 12.80 9.41 -19.92
N ARG A 265 13.03 8.70 -18.82
CA ARG A 265 12.47 9.03 -17.49
C ARG A 265 10.97 8.84 -17.30
N GLN A 266 10.29 8.14 -18.21
CA GLN A 266 8.83 7.96 -18.12
C GLN A 266 8.39 6.69 -17.41
N ILE A 267 9.26 5.68 -17.32
CA ILE A 267 8.94 4.39 -16.70
C ILE A 267 10.07 3.99 -15.75
N PRO A 268 9.91 4.13 -14.42
CA PRO A 268 10.85 3.66 -13.42
C PRO A 268 10.79 2.12 -13.33
N ASN A 269 11.96 1.49 -13.46
CA ASN A 269 12.12 0.03 -13.36
C ASN A 269 13.03 -0.30 -12.18
N ILE A 270 12.46 -0.87 -11.12
CA ILE A 270 13.17 -1.26 -9.91
C ILE A 270 14.06 -2.48 -10.20
N LYS A 271 15.31 -2.43 -9.74
CA LYS A 271 16.33 -3.46 -9.96
C LYS A 271 16.81 -4.13 -8.67
N GLY A 272 16.59 -3.52 -7.52
CA GLY A 272 16.97 -4.07 -6.23
C GLY A 272 16.86 -3.04 -5.13
N VAL A 273 17.56 -3.29 -4.04
CA VAL A 273 17.58 -2.42 -2.85
C VAL A 273 19.00 -2.19 -2.36
N PHE A 274 19.22 -1.02 -1.75
CA PHE A 274 20.36 -0.76 -0.89
C PHE A 274 19.90 -0.89 0.56
N VAL A 275 20.48 -1.84 1.29
CA VAL A 275 20.27 -2.04 2.72
C VAL A 275 21.32 -1.25 3.47
N VAL A 276 20.88 -0.31 4.30
CA VAL A 276 21.72 0.59 5.07
C VAL A 276 21.61 0.24 6.54
N ASP A 277 22.74 0.01 7.19
CA ASP A 277 22.82 -0.06 8.66
C ASP A 277 22.82 1.39 9.21
N PRO A 278 21.75 1.84 9.87
CA PRO A 278 21.60 3.24 10.27
C PRO A 278 22.54 3.66 11.39
N LYS A 279 23.21 2.72 12.06
CA LYS A 279 24.20 3.02 13.10
C LYS A 279 25.57 3.30 12.49
N THR A 280 25.98 2.47 11.53
CA THR A 280 27.34 2.50 10.95
C THR A 280 27.43 3.21 9.61
N GLY A 281 26.30 3.36 8.90
CA GLY A 281 26.27 3.87 7.53
C GLY A 281 26.71 2.86 6.48
N LYS A 282 26.95 1.59 6.86
CA LYS A 282 27.36 0.54 5.91
C LYS A 282 26.22 0.23 4.93
N ILE A 283 26.51 0.34 3.63
CA ILE A 283 25.56 0.05 2.56
C ILE A 283 25.86 -1.32 1.95
N ARG A 284 24.82 -2.13 1.72
CA ARG A 284 24.89 -3.37 0.93
C ARG A 284 23.86 -3.32 -0.18
N SER A 285 24.26 -3.69 -1.40
CA SER A 285 23.35 -3.74 -2.54
C SER A 285 22.89 -5.17 -2.80
N TYR A 286 21.58 -5.34 -3.01
CA TYR A 286 20.98 -6.62 -3.38
C TYR A 286 20.08 -6.44 -4.60
N PRO A 287 20.25 -7.24 -5.67
CA PRO A 287 19.26 -7.29 -6.74
C PRO A 287 17.97 -7.96 -6.25
N MET A 288 16.85 -7.71 -6.94
CA MET A 288 15.52 -8.24 -6.57
C MET A 288 15.48 -9.77 -6.35
N ASN A 289 16.30 -10.54 -7.08
CA ASN A 289 16.33 -12.00 -6.97
C ASN A 289 17.24 -12.53 -5.84
N LYS A 290 17.88 -11.65 -5.05
CA LYS A 290 18.76 -12.01 -3.94
C LYS A 290 18.48 -11.18 -2.69
N LEU A 291 17.21 -10.81 -2.49
CA LEU A 291 16.78 -10.04 -1.32
C LEU A 291 16.88 -10.91 -0.06
N PRO A 292 17.53 -10.42 1.02
CA PRO A 292 17.44 -11.02 2.34
C PRO A 292 16.00 -11.32 2.78
N ALA A 293 15.81 -12.34 3.61
CA ALA A 293 14.48 -12.81 4.02
C ALA A 293 13.66 -11.75 4.75
N PHE A 294 14.30 -10.97 5.64
CA PHE A 294 13.64 -9.93 6.44
C PHE A 294 13.16 -8.71 5.63
N ILE A 295 13.46 -8.63 4.32
CA ILE A 295 13.05 -7.49 3.49
C ILE A 295 11.65 -7.74 2.94
N ASP A 296 10.63 -7.16 3.54
CA ASP A 296 9.28 -7.21 3.04
C ASP A 296 9.03 -6.12 1.98
N GLN A 297 9.56 -4.90 2.11
CA GLN A 297 9.15 -3.76 1.29
C GLN A 297 10.18 -3.34 0.23
N ALA A 298 10.50 -4.24 -0.71
CA ALA A 298 11.45 -3.95 -1.77
C ALA A 298 10.92 -3.02 -2.89
N ILE A 299 9.61 -3.01 -3.13
CA ILE A 299 8.94 -2.04 -4.02
C ILE A 299 8.13 -1.08 -3.15
N PRO A 300 8.35 0.25 -3.24
CA PRO A 300 7.56 1.23 -2.50
C PRO A 300 6.10 1.33 -2.97
N SER A 301 5.19 1.64 -2.05
CA SER A 301 3.74 1.82 -2.28
C SER A 301 3.46 2.81 -3.41
N ASN A 302 4.13 3.95 -3.44
CA ASN A 302 3.93 4.98 -4.48
C ASN A 302 4.34 4.52 -5.89
N VAL A 303 5.22 3.52 -6.01
CA VAL A 303 5.56 2.91 -7.32
C VAL A 303 4.51 1.89 -7.71
N ALA A 304 4.04 1.09 -6.75
CA ALA A 304 2.95 0.14 -6.95
C ALA A 304 1.65 0.83 -7.37
N GLU A 305 1.29 1.95 -6.73
CA GLU A 305 0.15 2.80 -7.10
C GLU A 305 0.24 3.26 -8.55
N GLN A 306 1.40 3.80 -8.95
CA GLN A 306 1.62 4.21 -10.34
C GLN A 306 1.49 3.04 -11.33
N TRP A 307 1.98 1.86 -10.99
CA TRP A 307 1.87 0.68 -11.86
C TRP A 307 0.41 0.24 -12.00
N ASN A 308 -0.35 0.19 -10.90
CA ASN A 308 -1.77 -0.12 -10.92
C ASN A 308 -2.58 0.89 -11.75
N ALA A 309 -2.31 2.19 -11.55
CA ALA A 309 -2.91 3.25 -12.37
C ALA A 309 -2.57 3.08 -13.86
N TRP A 310 -1.33 2.69 -14.22
CA TRP A 310 -0.98 2.45 -15.63
C TRP A 310 -1.67 1.22 -16.21
N TYR A 311 -1.76 0.13 -15.46
CA TYR A 311 -2.45 -1.08 -15.89
C TYR A 311 -3.96 -0.84 -16.09
N GLY A 312 -4.55 0.02 -15.27
CA GLY A 312 -5.96 0.34 -15.34
C GLY A 312 -6.33 1.43 -16.35
N GLU A 313 -5.62 2.56 -16.34
CA GLU A 313 -6.00 3.76 -17.08
C GLU A 313 -5.38 3.90 -18.46
N ASN A 314 -4.22 3.26 -18.69
CA ASN A 314 -3.51 3.41 -19.96
C ASN A 314 -3.81 2.27 -20.95
N VAL A 315 -4.81 1.44 -20.66
CA VAL A 315 -5.33 0.42 -21.58
C VAL A 315 -5.73 1.08 -22.91
N HIS A 316 -5.36 0.45 -24.02
CA HIS A 316 -5.53 0.95 -25.40
C HIS A 316 -4.86 2.31 -25.73
N GLY A 317 -4.09 2.89 -24.81
CA GLY A 317 -3.27 4.09 -25.04
C GLY A 317 -3.98 5.43 -24.82
N PHE A 318 -3.32 6.52 -25.25
CA PHE A 318 -3.68 7.90 -24.89
C PHE A 318 -5.11 8.31 -25.29
N TRP A 319 -5.50 8.05 -26.54
CA TRP A 319 -6.82 8.44 -27.03
C TRP A 319 -7.94 7.73 -26.29
N ASN A 320 -7.73 6.46 -25.92
CA ASN A 320 -8.67 5.74 -25.09
C ASN A 320 -8.77 6.33 -23.68
N LYS A 321 -7.62 6.59 -23.04
CA LYS A 321 -7.56 7.21 -21.71
C LYS A 321 -8.41 8.48 -21.59
N ILE A 322 -8.35 9.34 -22.61
CA ILE A 322 -8.99 10.66 -22.58
C ILE A 322 -10.42 10.63 -23.11
N PHE A 323 -10.69 9.92 -24.21
CA PHE A 323 -11.95 10.07 -24.96
C PHE A 323 -12.86 8.83 -24.87
N ALA A 324 -12.39 7.66 -25.31
CA ALA A 324 -13.25 6.49 -25.45
C ALA A 324 -13.54 5.78 -24.12
N GLN A 325 -12.58 5.79 -23.19
CA GLN A 325 -12.66 5.16 -21.87
C GLN A 325 -13.08 3.68 -21.88
N GLU A 326 -12.76 2.97 -22.96
CA GLU A 326 -13.01 1.54 -23.14
C GLU A 326 -12.08 0.72 -22.23
N ASP A 327 -12.62 -0.28 -21.53
CA ASP A 327 -11.92 -1.17 -20.59
C ASP A 327 -11.13 -0.48 -19.46
N ILE A 328 -11.30 0.84 -19.29
CA ILE A 328 -10.60 1.58 -18.25
C ILE A 328 -11.14 1.16 -16.89
N LYS A 329 -10.20 0.94 -15.99
CA LYS A 329 -10.43 0.70 -14.57
C LYS A 329 -9.50 1.60 -13.77
N ARG A 330 -9.97 2.15 -12.66
CA ARG A 330 -9.20 3.06 -11.81
C ARG A 330 -9.05 2.48 -10.42
N PRO A 331 -7.86 2.55 -9.80
CA PRO A 331 -7.73 2.27 -8.36
C PRO A 331 -8.79 3.02 -7.58
N THR A 332 -9.40 2.36 -6.60
CA THR A 332 -10.42 2.97 -5.73
C THR A 332 -9.74 3.99 -4.82
N GLU A 333 -10.23 5.22 -4.83
CA GLU A 333 -9.82 6.24 -3.87
C GLU A 333 -10.53 6.00 -2.53
N TRP A 334 -9.77 5.58 -1.52
CA TRP A 334 -10.24 5.45 -0.13
C TRP A 334 -10.05 6.77 0.62
N SER A 335 -10.87 7.04 1.64
CA SER A 335 -10.70 8.28 2.41
C SER A 335 -9.34 8.27 3.11
N HIS A 336 -8.61 9.38 3.03
CA HIS A 336 -7.32 9.60 3.71
C HIS A 336 -6.14 8.72 3.25
N SER A 337 -6.22 8.05 2.09
CA SER A 337 -5.06 7.42 1.45
C SER A 337 -5.16 7.49 -0.07
N ASP A 338 -4.13 8.08 -0.71
CA ASP A 338 -3.93 8.09 -2.16
C ASP A 338 -2.98 6.97 -2.63
N GLU A 339 -2.62 6.03 -1.75
CA GLU A 339 -1.70 4.92 -2.05
C GLU A 339 -2.35 3.55 -1.76
N VAL A 340 -1.88 2.53 -2.48
CA VAL A 340 -2.09 1.09 -2.19
C VAL A 340 -1.92 0.73 -0.72
N ASN A 341 -2.66 -0.29 -0.26
CA ASN A 341 -2.55 -0.80 1.11
C ASN A 341 -1.65 -2.05 1.20
N GLY A 342 -0.96 -2.23 2.33
CA GLY A 342 -0.13 -3.41 2.58
C GLY A 342 -0.96 -4.59 3.07
N VAL A 343 -0.93 -5.69 2.35
CA VAL A 343 -1.67 -6.93 2.66
C VAL A 343 -0.71 -8.12 2.58
N PHE A 344 -0.72 -8.99 3.59
CA PHE A 344 0.05 -10.24 3.56
C PHE A 344 -0.80 -11.35 2.94
N ASP A 345 -0.22 -12.13 2.03
CA ASP A 345 -0.91 -13.31 1.49
C ASP A 345 -0.77 -14.52 2.43
N HIS A 346 -1.34 -15.66 2.02
CA HIS A 346 -1.28 -16.92 2.76
C HIS A 346 0.15 -17.44 3.02
N ALA A 347 1.13 -17.02 2.21
CA ALA A 347 2.53 -17.37 2.38
C ALA A 347 3.28 -16.35 3.26
N LEU A 348 2.56 -15.37 3.80
CA LEU A 348 3.09 -14.22 4.53
C LEU A 348 4.11 -13.44 3.69
N ASP A 349 3.86 -13.29 2.40
CA ASP A 349 4.55 -12.31 1.56
C ASP A 349 3.73 -11.00 1.51
N LEU A 350 4.42 -9.87 1.67
CA LEU A 350 3.80 -8.56 1.56
C LEU A 350 3.42 -8.26 0.09
N ASN A 351 2.17 -7.86 -0.09
CA ASN A 351 1.60 -7.41 -1.34
C ASN A 351 1.03 -6.01 -1.19
N TRP A 352 1.20 -5.17 -2.22
CA TRP A 352 0.43 -3.94 -2.36
C TRP A 352 -0.92 -4.23 -2.98
N PHE A 353 -1.98 -4.01 -2.22
CA PHE A 353 -3.36 -4.24 -2.57
C PHE A 353 -4.04 -2.95 -3.04
N THR A 354 -4.85 -3.05 -4.09
CA THR A 354 -5.87 -2.06 -4.44
C THR A 354 -7.00 -2.72 -5.23
N ASP A 355 -8.24 -2.30 -4.97
CA ASP A 355 -9.39 -2.63 -5.80
C ASP A 355 -9.60 -1.57 -6.88
N PHE A 356 -10.28 -1.95 -7.96
CA PHE A 356 -10.52 -1.06 -9.10
C PHE A 356 -12.01 -0.82 -9.30
N THR A 357 -12.37 0.39 -9.69
CA THR A 357 -13.72 0.79 -10.08
C THR A 357 -13.79 1.27 -11.53
N ARG A 358 -15.00 1.39 -12.06
CA ARG A 358 -15.21 2.01 -13.37
C ARG A 358 -15.06 3.53 -13.27
N PRO A 359 -14.51 4.20 -14.29
CA PRO A 359 -14.55 5.66 -14.37
C PRO A 359 -15.97 6.17 -14.20
N LYS A 360 -16.15 7.16 -13.31
CA LYS A 360 -17.42 7.87 -13.09
C LYS A 360 -18.59 6.98 -12.63
N SER A 361 -18.37 5.77 -12.12
CA SER A 361 -19.49 4.99 -11.57
C SER A 361 -19.73 5.32 -10.09
N GLY A 362 -20.97 5.68 -9.76
CA GLY A 362 -21.47 5.68 -8.37
C GLY A 362 -21.85 4.28 -7.89
N SER A 363 -21.65 3.25 -8.73
CA SER A 363 -21.90 1.86 -8.34
C SER A 363 -20.89 1.47 -7.28
N GLY A 364 -21.34 1.12 -6.07
CA GLY A 364 -20.50 0.65 -4.98
C GLY A 364 -19.77 -0.68 -5.22
N ALA A 365 -19.60 -1.07 -6.48
CA ALA A 365 -19.00 -2.31 -6.93
C ALA A 365 -17.63 -2.08 -7.57
N MET A 366 -16.71 -3.01 -7.34
CA MET A 366 -15.43 -3.09 -8.01
C MET A 366 -15.55 -3.85 -9.35
N VAL A 367 -14.57 -3.67 -10.21
CA VAL A 367 -14.39 -4.47 -11.45
C VAL A 367 -13.32 -5.55 -11.30
N GLY A 368 -12.61 -5.56 -10.18
CA GLY A 368 -11.53 -6.47 -9.84
C GLY A 368 -10.55 -5.82 -8.87
N TYR A 369 -9.56 -6.56 -8.40
CA TYR A 369 -8.50 -6.04 -7.53
C TYR A 369 -7.14 -6.60 -7.93
N SER A 370 -6.06 -5.96 -7.46
CA SER A 370 -4.69 -6.42 -7.70
C SER A 370 -3.92 -6.60 -6.41
N MET A 371 -3.03 -7.58 -6.42
CA MET A 371 -1.97 -7.78 -5.43
C MET A 371 -0.61 -7.71 -6.13
N LEU A 372 0.24 -6.75 -5.75
CA LEU A 372 1.59 -6.64 -6.26
C LEU A 372 2.58 -7.13 -5.20
N ASN A 373 3.20 -8.29 -5.44
CA ASN A 373 4.21 -8.83 -4.53
C ASN A 373 5.46 -7.95 -4.56
N THR A 374 5.77 -7.35 -3.41
CA THR A 374 6.81 -6.33 -3.26
C THR A 374 8.21 -6.86 -3.54
N ARG A 375 8.47 -8.15 -3.27
CA ARG A 375 9.76 -8.81 -3.43
C ARG A 375 10.01 -9.28 -4.86
N THR A 376 8.98 -9.73 -5.57
CA THR A 376 9.13 -10.22 -6.95
C THR A 376 8.77 -9.18 -8.01
N GLY A 377 7.97 -8.17 -7.66
CA GLY A 377 7.41 -7.20 -8.60
C GLY A 377 6.42 -7.80 -9.60
N LYS A 378 5.81 -8.93 -9.26
CA LYS A 378 4.74 -9.56 -10.03
C LYS A 378 3.40 -9.02 -9.55
N ILE A 379 2.47 -8.82 -10.47
CA ILE A 379 1.11 -8.38 -10.17
C ILE A 379 0.16 -9.52 -10.47
N THR A 380 -0.72 -9.84 -9.53
CA THR A 380 -1.86 -10.72 -9.77
C THR A 380 -3.12 -9.87 -9.81
N TYR A 381 -3.85 -9.90 -10.92
CA TYR A 381 -5.12 -9.21 -11.09
C TYR A 381 -6.27 -10.20 -11.04
N TYR A 382 -7.20 -9.98 -10.12
CA TYR A 382 -8.34 -10.85 -9.85
C TYR A 382 -9.60 -10.29 -10.52
N SER A 383 -9.97 -10.87 -11.66
CA SER A 383 -11.08 -10.37 -12.49
C SER A 383 -12.45 -10.91 -12.08
N GLY A 384 -12.51 -12.04 -11.34
CA GLY A 384 -13.76 -12.65 -10.87
C GLY A 384 -14.44 -11.89 -9.74
N ALA A 385 -13.75 -10.90 -9.15
CA ALA A 385 -14.34 -9.98 -8.18
C ALA A 385 -15.20 -8.87 -8.81
N ASN A 386 -15.37 -8.88 -10.14
CA ASN A 386 -16.25 -7.94 -10.82
C ASN A 386 -17.69 -8.03 -10.29
N GLY A 387 -18.24 -6.89 -9.87
CA GLY A 387 -19.57 -6.79 -9.30
C GLY A 387 -19.62 -6.94 -7.76
N LEU A 388 -18.52 -7.32 -7.11
CA LEU A 388 -18.41 -7.33 -5.65
C LEU A 388 -18.30 -5.90 -5.11
N LEU A 389 -18.62 -5.69 -3.84
CA LEU A 389 -18.50 -4.44 -3.10
C LEU A 389 -17.07 -3.90 -3.16
N ASN A 390 -16.89 -2.64 -3.58
CA ASN A 390 -15.59 -1.98 -3.53
C ASN A 390 -15.21 -1.54 -2.10
N GLY A 391 -13.92 -1.24 -1.88
CA GLY A 391 -13.42 -0.92 -0.54
C GLY A 391 -14.11 0.30 0.08
N LYS A 392 -14.34 1.35 -0.72
CA LYS A 392 -15.07 2.55 -0.27
C LYS A 392 -16.50 2.25 0.16
N SER A 393 -17.18 1.34 -0.52
CA SER A 393 -18.52 0.92 -0.13
C SER A 393 -18.52 0.02 1.10
N ALA A 394 -17.52 -0.82 1.30
CA ALA A 394 -17.34 -1.57 2.55
C ALA A 394 -17.16 -0.61 3.75
N MET A 395 -16.33 0.43 3.60
CA MET A 395 -16.19 1.51 4.60
C MET A 395 -17.54 2.18 4.89
N ASN A 396 -18.30 2.54 3.85
CA ASN A 396 -19.61 3.17 4.01
C ASN A 396 -20.62 2.26 4.74
N VAL A 397 -20.58 0.94 4.51
CA VAL A 397 -21.41 -0.02 5.24
C VAL A 397 -21.03 0.02 6.72
N ALA A 398 -19.74 -0.04 7.03
CA ALA A 398 -19.26 -0.02 8.41
C ALA A 398 -19.64 1.27 9.16
N GLU A 399 -19.41 2.43 8.55
CA GLU A 399 -19.74 3.74 9.14
C GLU A 399 -21.25 3.92 9.32
N LYS A 400 -22.08 3.39 8.42
CA LYS A 400 -23.54 3.44 8.56
C LYS A 400 -24.03 2.60 9.74
N THR A 401 -23.44 1.43 9.96
CA THR A 401 -23.77 0.55 11.10
C THR A 401 -23.52 1.28 12.43
N PHE A 402 -22.44 2.07 12.51
CA PHE A 402 -22.05 2.79 13.73
C PHE A 402 -22.24 4.31 13.63
N LYS A 403 -23.22 4.76 12.84
CA LYS A 403 -23.45 6.19 12.56
C LYS A 403 -23.69 7.03 13.83
N GLN A 404 -24.33 6.45 14.85
CA GLN A 404 -24.60 7.13 16.11
C GLN A 404 -23.33 7.36 16.93
N ASN A 405 -22.38 6.43 16.86
CA ASN A 405 -21.08 6.51 17.54
C ASN A 405 -20.12 7.49 16.85
N LYS A 406 -20.38 7.84 15.59
CA LYS A 406 -19.50 8.66 14.74
C LYS A 406 -18.11 8.03 14.59
N TYR A 407 -18.06 6.71 14.44
CA TYR A 407 -16.83 6.02 14.10
C TYR A 407 -16.47 6.26 12.63
N GLU A 408 -15.19 6.39 12.36
CA GLU A 408 -14.62 6.53 11.03
C GLU A 408 -13.97 5.22 10.61
N ALA A 409 -14.23 4.76 9.39
CA ALA A 409 -13.60 3.56 8.88
C ALA A 409 -12.13 3.84 8.52
N GLY A 410 -11.25 2.94 8.95
CA GLY A 410 -9.89 2.85 8.45
C GLY A 410 -9.84 2.25 7.05
N ILE A 411 -8.64 2.24 6.46
CA ILE A 411 -8.41 1.65 5.15
C ILE A 411 -8.79 0.16 5.20
N PRO A 412 -9.70 -0.32 4.34
CA PRO A 412 -10.19 -1.69 4.38
C PRO A 412 -9.21 -2.65 3.70
N ASN A 413 -9.15 -3.89 4.19
CA ASN A 413 -8.35 -4.96 3.59
C ASN A 413 -9.25 -6.07 3.04
N LEU A 414 -8.98 -6.56 1.83
CA LEU A 414 -9.72 -7.68 1.25
C LEU A 414 -8.94 -8.98 1.41
N TYR A 415 -9.58 -9.98 2.00
CA TYR A 415 -9.04 -11.34 2.12
C TYR A 415 -10.07 -12.36 1.67
N THR A 416 -9.61 -13.54 1.28
CA THR A 416 -10.48 -14.72 1.21
C THR A 416 -10.55 -15.34 2.61
N ILE A 417 -11.70 -15.26 3.26
CA ILE A 417 -11.95 -15.79 4.61
C ILE A 417 -13.06 -16.85 4.47
N TYR A 418 -12.80 -18.07 4.93
CA TYR A 418 -13.72 -19.21 4.75
C TYR A 418 -14.15 -19.46 3.29
N GLY A 419 -13.24 -19.19 2.35
CA GLY A 419 -13.47 -19.31 0.91
C GLY A 419 -14.33 -18.20 0.30
N GLN A 420 -14.60 -17.11 1.02
CA GLN A 420 -15.36 -15.95 0.54
C GLN A 420 -14.52 -14.67 0.57
N GLU A 421 -14.57 -13.85 -0.48
CA GLU A 421 -13.99 -12.51 -0.46
C GLU A 421 -14.67 -11.65 0.61
N THR A 422 -13.89 -11.19 1.57
CA THR A 422 -14.35 -10.54 2.80
C THR A 422 -13.49 -9.31 3.09
N TRP A 423 -14.15 -8.17 3.29
CA TRP A 423 -13.53 -6.94 3.73
C TRP A 423 -13.36 -6.93 5.24
N VAL A 424 -12.12 -6.68 5.69
CA VAL A 424 -11.78 -6.37 7.07
C VAL A 424 -11.73 -4.86 7.20
N VAL A 425 -12.65 -4.29 7.97
CA VAL A 425 -12.81 -2.85 8.11
C VAL A 425 -12.68 -2.47 9.59
N PRO A 426 -11.55 -1.87 10.01
CA PRO A 426 -11.43 -1.32 11.35
C PRO A 426 -12.17 0.00 11.47
N LEU A 427 -12.82 0.24 12.61
CA LEU A 427 -13.55 1.48 12.93
C LEU A 427 -12.90 2.16 14.13
N MET A 428 -12.57 3.44 13.97
CA MET A 428 -11.90 4.25 14.98
C MET A 428 -12.80 5.40 15.45
N ASP A 429 -12.57 5.88 16.67
CA ASP A 429 -13.15 7.15 17.10
C ASP A 429 -12.37 8.36 16.56
N SER A 430 -12.82 9.57 16.90
CA SER A 430 -12.20 10.83 16.49
C SER A 430 -10.76 11.04 17.00
N ASN A 431 -10.26 10.19 17.89
CA ASN A 431 -8.90 10.22 18.41
C ASN A 431 -8.04 9.08 17.82
N ASP A 432 -8.47 8.48 16.71
CA ASP A 432 -7.83 7.34 16.05
C ASP A 432 -7.71 6.09 16.94
N VAL A 433 -8.54 5.97 17.98
CA VAL A 433 -8.58 4.78 18.84
C VAL A 433 -9.48 3.73 18.20
N LEU A 434 -8.97 2.51 18.00
CA LEU A 434 -9.76 1.38 17.52
C LEU A 434 -10.92 1.09 18.50
N ARG A 435 -12.14 1.01 17.97
CA ARG A 435 -13.36 0.76 18.74
C ARG A 435 -14.06 -0.52 18.33
N GLU A 436 -14.18 -0.75 17.03
CA GLU A 436 -14.89 -1.89 16.47
C GLU A 436 -14.13 -2.42 15.26
N LEU A 437 -14.32 -3.69 14.96
CA LEU A 437 -13.87 -4.33 13.74
C LEU A 437 -15.11 -4.86 13.01
N MET A 438 -15.08 -4.85 11.68
CA MET A 438 -16.12 -5.46 10.87
C MET A 438 -15.55 -6.37 9.79
N LEU A 439 -16.16 -7.56 9.66
CA LEU A 439 -15.95 -8.44 8.51
C LEU A 439 -17.18 -8.36 7.63
N ILE A 440 -17.04 -7.89 6.39
CA ILE A 440 -18.16 -7.65 5.47
C ILE A 440 -17.98 -8.52 4.23
N HIS A 441 -18.97 -9.35 3.94
CA HIS A 441 -18.95 -10.20 2.75
C HIS A 441 -19.03 -9.36 1.46
N ALA A 442 -18.05 -9.53 0.56
CA ALA A 442 -17.91 -8.66 -0.60
C ALA A 442 -19.06 -8.79 -1.60
N LYS A 443 -19.77 -9.93 -1.66
CA LYS A 443 -20.94 -10.11 -2.56
C LYS A 443 -22.26 -9.61 -1.96
N ASN A 444 -22.37 -9.59 -0.63
CA ASN A 444 -23.62 -9.30 0.07
C ASN A 444 -23.34 -8.52 1.35
N GLU A 445 -23.52 -7.20 1.29
CA GLU A 445 -23.27 -6.28 2.39
C GLU A 445 -24.10 -6.54 3.66
N ASN A 446 -25.19 -7.32 3.57
CA ASN A 446 -25.99 -7.71 4.73
C ASN A 446 -25.42 -8.93 5.50
N VAL A 447 -24.38 -9.56 4.95
CA VAL A 447 -23.66 -10.65 5.61
C VAL A 447 -22.36 -10.08 6.18
N TYR A 448 -22.41 -9.73 7.46
CA TYR A 448 -21.27 -9.18 8.17
C TYR A 448 -21.24 -9.62 9.65
N SER A 449 -20.10 -9.44 10.29
CA SER A 449 -19.96 -9.40 11.76
C SER A 449 -19.37 -8.05 12.17
N ALA A 450 -19.64 -7.64 13.41
CA ALA A 450 -19.10 -6.43 14.00
C ALA A 450 -18.81 -6.70 15.48
N GLU A 451 -17.54 -6.67 15.88
CA GLU A 451 -17.12 -6.97 17.25
C GLU A 451 -15.86 -6.16 17.59
N ALA A 452 -15.64 -5.89 18.88
CA ALA A 452 -14.47 -5.14 19.36
C ALA A 452 -13.20 -6.00 19.44
N ASP A 453 -13.34 -7.33 19.58
CA ASP A 453 -12.22 -8.27 19.66
C ASP A 453 -12.16 -9.20 18.45
N LYS A 454 -10.95 -9.55 18.04
CA LYS A 454 -10.70 -10.34 16.83
C LYS A 454 -11.29 -11.75 16.93
N ARG A 455 -11.24 -12.39 18.08
CA ARG A 455 -11.74 -13.78 18.19
C ARG A 455 -13.24 -13.83 17.94
N SER A 456 -14.01 -13.04 18.70
CA SER A 456 -15.46 -12.94 18.53
C SER A 456 -15.82 -12.49 17.12
N LEU A 457 -15.06 -11.54 16.54
CA LEU A 457 -15.28 -11.05 15.18
C LEU A 457 -15.32 -12.19 14.16
N PHE A 458 -14.31 -13.06 14.18
CA PHE A 458 -14.17 -14.17 13.24
C PHE A 458 -15.15 -15.31 13.51
N ASP A 459 -15.47 -15.58 14.77
CA ASP A 459 -16.44 -16.60 15.15
C ASP A 459 -17.88 -16.19 14.79
N THR A 460 -18.27 -14.95 15.07
CA THR A 460 -19.55 -14.38 14.62
C THR A 460 -19.63 -14.33 13.08
N TYR A 461 -18.52 -14.01 12.40
CA TYR A 461 -18.50 -14.01 10.93
C TYR A 461 -18.67 -15.42 10.34
N LYS A 462 -18.00 -16.41 10.91
CA LYS A 462 -18.12 -17.83 10.53
C LYS A 462 -19.59 -18.27 10.61
N TYR A 463 -20.28 -17.87 11.68
CA TYR A 463 -21.71 -18.10 11.85
C TYR A 463 -22.57 -17.34 10.81
N ALA A 464 -22.28 -16.06 10.56
CA ALA A 464 -23.01 -15.25 9.59
C ALA A 464 -22.91 -15.84 8.17
N VAL A 465 -21.70 -16.27 7.77
CA VAL A 465 -21.46 -16.93 6.48
C VAL A 465 -22.20 -18.27 6.39
N ALA A 466 -22.27 -19.03 7.49
CA ALA A 466 -22.97 -20.31 7.50
C ALA A 466 -24.51 -20.18 7.37
N THR A 467 -25.09 -19.13 7.94
CA THR A 467 -26.54 -19.01 8.13
C THR A 467 -27.22 -18.04 7.18
N LYS A 468 -26.54 -16.94 6.80
CA LYS A 468 -27.15 -15.85 6.02
C LYS A 468 -26.88 -15.95 4.51
N LEU A 469 -25.91 -16.76 4.08
CA LEU A 469 -25.51 -16.89 2.66
C LEU A 469 -26.36 -17.88 1.84
N GLY A 470 -27.36 -18.53 2.43
CA GLY A 470 -28.43 -19.28 1.76
C GLY A 470 -28.02 -20.06 0.49
N GLY A 471 -27.61 -21.32 0.63
CA GLY A 471 -27.51 -22.26 -0.50
C GLY A 471 -26.33 -22.08 -1.45
N ASP A 472 -25.39 -21.15 -1.22
CA ASP A 472 -24.15 -21.09 -2.00
C ASP A 472 -23.25 -22.28 -1.62
N SER A 473 -23.26 -23.30 -2.47
CA SER A 473 -22.49 -24.56 -2.31
C SER A 473 -20.98 -24.39 -2.47
N THR A 474 -20.53 -23.15 -2.70
CA THR A 474 -19.13 -22.80 -2.97
C THR A 474 -18.31 -22.47 -1.73
N VAL A 475 -18.91 -22.41 -0.53
CA VAL A 475 -18.17 -22.32 0.74
C VAL A 475 -17.39 -23.63 0.93
N PRO A 476 -16.05 -23.67 0.76
CA PRO A 476 -15.24 -24.77 1.24
C PRO A 476 -15.13 -24.56 2.75
N THR A 477 -16.20 -24.87 3.46
CA THR A 477 -16.06 -25.21 4.87
C THR A 477 -15.17 -26.43 4.85
N ASN A 478 -13.99 -26.32 5.46
CA ASN A 478 -13.10 -27.44 5.66
C ASN A 478 -13.98 -28.65 6.04
N GLN A 479 -14.09 -29.68 5.19
CA GLN A 479 -15.08 -30.76 5.38
C GLN A 479 -14.95 -31.41 6.77
N ALA A 480 -13.78 -31.27 7.38
CA ALA A 480 -13.45 -31.63 8.76
C ALA A 480 -14.35 -30.99 9.85
N LEU A 481 -14.96 -29.82 9.63
CA LEU A 481 -15.81 -29.15 10.61
C LEU A 481 -17.30 -29.49 10.48
N ILE A 482 -17.73 -30.14 9.39
CA ILE A 482 -19.13 -30.53 9.23
C ILE A 482 -19.31 -31.89 9.89
N LYS A 483 -19.92 -31.90 11.08
CA LYS A 483 -20.28 -33.15 11.76
C LYS A 483 -21.74 -33.48 11.54
N LYS A 484 -22.02 -34.79 11.46
CA LYS A 484 -23.38 -35.30 11.43
C LYS A 484 -23.77 -35.76 12.84
N LEU A 485 -24.93 -35.33 13.32
CA LEU A 485 -25.48 -35.77 14.59
C LEU A 485 -26.94 -36.17 14.38
N GLU A 486 -27.31 -37.33 14.91
CA GLU A 486 -28.69 -37.81 14.94
C GLU A 486 -29.10 -38.07 16.38
N GLY A 487 -30.31 -37.68 16.74
CA GLY A 487 -30.80 -37.96 18.08
C GLY A 487 -32.13 -37.28 18.41
N ALA A 488 -32.62 -37.60 19.60
CA ALA A 488 -33.85 -37.02 20.13
C ALA A 488 -33.60 -35.60 20.66
N VAL A 489 -34.50 -34.68 20.34
CA VAL A 489 -34.45 -33.30 20.80
C VAL A 489 -34.89 -33.21 22.26
N THR A 490 -34.07 -32.58 23.09
CA THR A 490 -34.30 -32.43 24.55
C THR A 490 -34.91 -31.08 24.92
N GLN A 491 -34.58 -30.03 24.17
CA GLN A 491 -35.05 -28.66 24.40
C GLN A 491 -35.30 -27.97 23.07
N VAL A 492 -36.31 -27.09 23.02
CA VAL A 492 -36.62 -26.27 21.84
C VAL A 492 -37.00 -24.87 22.29
N TYR A 493 -36.36 -23.87 21.69
CA TYR A 493 -36.69 -22.45 21.83
C TYR A 493 -36.91 -21.84 20.45
N LYS A 494 -37.90 -20.96 20.32
CA LYS A 494 -38.25 -20.31 19.04
C LYS A 494 -38.45 -18.84 19.28
N TYR A 495 -37.87 -18.03 18.41
CA TYR A 495 -38.08 -16.59 18.39
C TYR A 495 -38.15 -16.09 16.94
N GLN A 496 -38.76 -14.92 16.75
CA GLN A 496 -38.77 -14.26 15.45
C GLN A 496 -37.56 -13.33 15.37
N ASP A 497 -36.74 -13.53 14.35
CA ASP A 497 -35.61 -12.66 14.07
C ASP A 497 -36.12 -11.33 13.49
N SER A 498 -35.76 -10.21 14.14
CA SER A 498 -36.30 -8.89 13.83
C SER A 498 -35.86 -8.35 12.46
N GLU A 499 -34.71 -8.79 11.95
CA GLU A 499 -34.16 -8.33 10.68
C GLU A 499 -34.70 -9.16 9.51
N SER A 500 -34.59 -10.48 9.58
CA SER A 500 -34.98 -11.40 8.51
C SER A 500 -36.48 -11.71 8.49
N ARG A 501 -37.21 -11.39 9.58
CA ARG A 501 -38.61 -11.78 9.83
C ARG A 501 -38.85 -13.29 9.81
N GLN A 502 -37.78 -14.10 9.87
CA GLN A 502 -37.85 -15.55 9.90
C GLN A 502 -38.01 -16.05 11.34
N THR A 503 -38.62 -17.23 11.51
CA THR A 503 -38.62 -17.91 12.80
C THR A 503 -37.30 -18.66 12.95
N VAL A 504 -36.51 -18.29 13.95
CA VAL A 504 -35.30 -19.02 14.31
C VAL A 504 -35.67 -20.05 15.36
N THR A 505 -35.31 -21.31 15.10
CA THR A 505 -35.50 -22.43 16.02
C THR A 505 -34.15 -22.85 16.58
N GLN A 506 -34.00 -22.72 17.89
CA GLN A 506 -32.88 -23.26 18.67
C GLN A 506 -33.30 -24.55 19.36
N PHE A 507 -32.44 -25.56 19.38
CA PHE A 507 -32.75 -26.84 20.00
C PHE A 507 -31.50 -27.59 20.46
N MET A 508 -31.66 -28.49 21.43
CA MET A 508 -30.58 -29.36 21.92
C MET A 508 -30.88 -30.82 21.58
N ILE A 509 -29.85 -31.61 21.31
CA ILE A 509 -29.96 -33.05 21.05
C ILE A 509 -29.40 -33.81 22.25
N LYS A 510 -30.06 -34.91 22.64
CA LYS A 510 -29.65 -35.77 23.74
C LYS A 510 -28.20 -36.23 23.58
N GLY A 511 -27.36 -35.98 24.58
CA GLY A 511 -25.93 -36.34 24.56
C GLY A 511 -25.00 -35.29 23.95
N SER A 512 -25.53 -34.13 23.54
CA SER A 512 -24.77 -32.97 23.10
C SER A 512 -24.98 -31.80 24.06
N GLU A 513 -23.90 -31.11 24.43
CA GLU A 513 -23.95 -29.87 25.23
C GLU A 513 -24.22 -28.62 24.36
N LYS A 514 -24.16 -28.77 23.03
CA LYS A 514 -24.40 -27.69 22.07
C LYS A 514 -25.87 -27.37 21.86
N ILE A 515 -26.14 -26.09 21.58
CA ILE A 515 -27.41 -25.53 21.12
C ILE A 515 -27.35 -25.39 19.61
N PHE A 516 -28.18 -26.13 18.89
CA PHE A 516 -28.27 -26.08 17.44
C PHE A 516 -29.27 -25.02 17.00
N THR A 517 -28.97 -24.29 15.94
CA THR A 517 -29.86 -23.25 15.41
C THR A 517 -30.12 -23.43 13.92
N VAL A 518 -31.38 -23.23 13.52
CA VAL A 518 -31.88 -23.32 12.14
C VAL A 518 -32.98 -22.29 11.93
N SER A 519 -32.97 -21.59 10.78
CA SER A 519 -34.02 -20.64 10.43
C SER A 519 -35.12 -21.29 9.58
N SER A 520 -36.33 -20.74 9.65
CA SER A 520 -37.45 -21.17 8.80
C SER A 520 -37.20 -20.94 7.31
N GLY A 521 -36.33 -20.00 6.95
CA GLY A 521 -35.90 -19.80 5.56
C GLY A 521 -34.96 -20.89 5.06
N GLN A 522 -34.14 -21.46 5.95
CA GLN A 522 -33.27 -22.58 5.62
C GLN A 522 -34.02 -23.91 5.56
N ASN A 523 -34.90 -24.16 6.53
CA ASN A 523 -35.78 -25.32 6.50
C ASN A 523 -37.16 -24.96 7.09
N PRO A 524 -38.24 -24.99 6.29
CA PRO A 524 -39.56 -24.59 6.76
C PRO A 524 -40.13 -25.54 7.82
N TYR A 525 -39.65 -26.79 7.90
CA TYR A 525 -40.11 -27.74 8.92
C TYR A 525 -39.53 -27.48 10.31
N SER A 526 -38.48 -26.65 10.42
CA SER A 526 -37.89 -26.29 11.72
C SER A 526 -38.90 -25.68 12.69
N VAL A 527 -39.87 -24.91 12.18
CA VAL A 527 -40.90 -24.26 13.00
C VAL A 527 -41.82 -25.24 13.71
N PHE A 528 -41.92 -26.49 13.22
CA PHE A 528 -42.75 -27.53 13.80
C PHE A 528 -42.01 -28.41 14.79
N LEU A 529 -40.70 -28.23 14.99
CA LEU A 529 -39.88 -29.05 15.87
C LEU A 529 -40.39 -29.03 17.32
N LYS A 530 -40.48 -30.19 17.96
CA LYS A 530 -40.89 -30.36 19.35
C LYS A 530 -39.88 -31.18 20.14
N VAL A 531 -39.92 -31.03 21.47
CA VAL A 531 -39.17 -31.90 22.38
C VAL A 531 -39.63 -33.35 22.19
N GLY A 532 -38.67 -34.27 22.04
CA GLY A 532 -38.91 -35.68 21.78
C GLY A 532 -38.88 -36.10 20.31
N ASP A 533 -38.85 -35.15 19.37
CA ASP A 533 -38.68 -35.46 17.95
C ASP A 533 -37.27 -35.99 17.67
N SER A 534 -37.16 -36.93 16.72
CA SER A 534 -35.86 -37.39 16.22
C SER A 534 -35.43 -36.51 15.05
N VAL A 535 -34.20 -36.00 15.10
CA VAL A 535 -33.64 -35.15 14.04
C VAL A 535 -32.32 -35.74 13.55
N SER A 536 -32.07 -35.59 12.26
CA SER A 536 -30.76 -35.78 11.65
C SER A 536 -30.25 -34.42 11.18
N ILE A 537 -29.11 -34.01 11.70
CA ILE A 537 -28.50 -32.72 11.36
C ILE A 537 -27.08 -32.91 10.85
N GLN A 538 -26.69 -32.04 9.91
CA GLN A 538 -25.29 -31.71 9.71
C GLN A 538 -25.10 -30.31 10.26
N TYR A 539 -24.09 -30.11 11.10
CA TYR A 539 -23.83 -28.83 11.74
C TYR A 539 -22.35 -28.50 11.66
N ILE A 540 -22.04 -27.22 11.83
CA ILE A 540 -20.66 -26.75 11.87
C ILE A 540 -20.15 -26.87 13.30
N ASP A 541 -19.20 -27.77 13.53
CA ASP A 541 -18.61 -28.06 14.82
C ASP A 541 -17.49 -27.04 15.12
N THR A 542 -17.88 -25.91 15.70
CA THR A 542 -16.99 -24.90 16.29
C THR A 542 -16.82 -25.14 17.79
N ASP A 543 -15.96 -24.40 18.50
CA ASP A 543 -15.88 -24.48 19.97
C ASP A 543 -17.05 -23.76 20.68
N GLU A 544 -17.93 -23.10 19.92
CA GLU A 544 -19.06 -22.35 20.44
C GLU A 544 -20.17 -23.23 21.02
N THR A 545 -20.84 -22.72 22.06
CA THR A 545 -22.02 -23.37 22.65
C THR A 545 -23.17 -23.43 21.65
N VAL A 546 -23.30 -22.43 20.77
CA VAL A 546 -24.33 -22.38 19.73
C VAL A 546 -23.72 -22.78 18.38
N SER A 547 -24.35 -23.69 17.65
CA SER A 547 -23.85 -24.19 16.36
C SER A 547 -24.92 -24.13 15.27
N ALA A 548 -24.56 -23.57 14.13
CA ALA A 548 -25.44 -23.50 12.96
C ALA A 548 -25.64 -24.88 12.33
N VAL A 549 -26.89 -25.23 12.08
CA VAL A 549 -27.25 -26.42 11.30
C VAL A 549 -27.11 -26.08 9.83
N LYS A 550 -26.47 -26.93 9.04
CA LYS A 550 -26.34 -26.83 7.57
C LYS A 550 -27.45 -27.58 6.86
N THR A 551 -27.72 -28.81 7.30
CA THR A 551 -28.85 -29.62 6.81
C THR A 551 -29.66 -30.10 7.98
N PHE A 552 -30.97 -29.93 7.91
CA PHE A 552 -31.91 -30.37 8.94
C PHE A 552 -32.91 -31.34 8.34
N THR A 553 -33.13 -32.48 8.98
CA THR A 553 -34.18 -33.43 8.61
C THR A 553 -34.92 -33.87 9.86
N LEU A 554 -36.21 -33.56 9.92
CA LEU A 554 -37.12 -34.07 10.93
C LEU A 554 -37.49 -35.51 10.56
N GLN A 555 -37.03 -36.48 11.34
CA GLN A 555 -37.41 -37.87 11.14
C GLN A 555 -38.79 -38.08 11.78
N SER A 556 -39.84 -38.00 10.97
CA SER A 556 -41.20 -38.29 11.44
C SER A 556 -41.27 -39.74 11.93
N LYS A 557 -41.83 -39.96 13.12
CA LYS A 557 -42.21 -41.31 13.56
C LYS A 557 -43.20 -41.88 12.54
N LYS A 558 -42.82 -42.96 11.86
CA LYS A 558 -43.78 -43.79 11.14
C LYS A 558 -44.80 -44.38 12.10
#